data_AF-A0A7I8DKT5-F1
#
_entry.id   AF-A0A7I8DKT5-F1
#
_cell.length_a   1.000
_cell.length_b   1.000
_cell.length_c   1.000
_cell.angle_alpha   90.00
_cell.angle_beta   90.00
_cell.angle_gamma   90.00
#
_symmetry.space_group_name_H-M   'P 1'
#
loop_
_entity.id
_entity.type
_entity.pdbx_description
1 polymer ?
#
loop_
_entity_poly.entity_id
_entity_poly.type
_entity_poly.pdbx_seq_one_letter_code
_entity_poly.pdbx_strand_id
1 'polypeptide(L)'
;MDFFYMTEHGISASSLPGIITYFGIVFLITILALLIGKRGMCHSICWMAPFMILGNKLRNALHIPGLRLQPEPSSCINCKQCNKKCPMSLDVNNMVTAGDMRNSECILCGECADICPKSAINLSFHNTKTPTSTEKIE
;
A
#
# COMPACT_ATOMS: atom_id res chain seq x y z
N MET A 1 40.58 3.53 -2.70
CA MET A 1 39.34 2.96 -2.12
C MET A 1 39.29 1.51 -2.53
N ASP A 2 39.91 0.65 -1.73
CA ASP A 2 39.97 -0.78 -1.97
C ASP A 2 38.58 -1.39 -1.78
N PHE A 3 37.92 -1.67 -2.90
CA PHE A 3 36.59 -2.29 -2.96
C PHE A 3 36.60 -3.77 -2.47
N PHE A 4 37.77 -4.28 -2.06
CA PHE A 4 38.05 -5.69 -1.79
C PHE A 4 38.81 -5.93 -0.47
N TYR A 5 38.72 -5.01 0.50
CA TYR A 5 39.25 -5.29 1.84
C TYR A 5 38.22 -6.14 2.62
N MET A 6 38.58 -7.40 2.92
CA MET A 6 37.76 -8.50 3.48
C MET A 6 37.00 -9.42 2.49
N THR A 7 37.50 -9.62 1.26
CA THR A 7 36.94 -10.63 0.32
C THR A 7 38.03 -11.45 -0.37
N GLU A 8 38.61 -12.43 0.33
CA GLU A 8 39.56 -13.40 -0.30
C GLU A 8 38.86 -14.53 -1.08
N HIS A 9 37.56 -14.77 -0.86
CA HIS A 9 36.68 -15.52 -1.76
C HIS A 9 35.38 -14.75 -1.86
N GLY A 10 34.88 -14.49 -3.09
CA GLY A 10 33.76 -13.58 -3.39
C GLY A 10 32.41 -13.90 -2.71
N ILE A 11 32.36 -14.86 -1.79
CA ILE A 11 31.25 -15.19 -0.89
C ILE A 11 31.89 -15.75 0.39
N SER A 12 31.63 -15.15 1.56
CA SER A 12 31.96 -15.76 2.87
C SER A 12 31.08 -16.99 3.10
N ALA A 13 31.44 -18.10 2.45
CA ALA A 13 30.84 -19.42 2.57
C ALA A 13 31.85 -20.44 3.12
N SER A 14 32.73 -20.02 4.02
CA SER A 14 33.82 -20.85 4.55
C SER A 14 33.37 -21.91 5.59
N SER A 15 32.06 -22.12 5.76
CA SER A 15 31.54 -23.31 6.43
C SER A 15 30.25 -23.77 5.76
N LEU A 16 30.20 -25.02 5.28
CA LEU A 16 28.96 -25.69 4.84
C LEU A 16 27.75 -25.39 5.73
N PRO A 17 27.86 -25.40 7.08
CA PRO A 17 26.73 -25.08 7.96
C PRO A 17 26.23 -23.63 7.86
N GLY A 18 27.09 -22.65 7.55
CA GLY A 18 26.68 -21.25 7.38
C GLY A 18 25.81 -21.03 6.14
N ILE A 19 26.13 -21.70 5.04
CA ILE A 19 25.31 -21.67 3.82
C ILE A 19 23.96 -22.35 4.04
N ILE A 20 23.96 -23.51 4.70
CA ILE A 20 22.73 -24.29 4.95
C ILE A 20 21.78 -23.51 5.86
N THR A 21 22.31 -22.88 6.92
CA THR A 21 21.50 -22.06 7.83
C THR A 21 20.96 -20.80 7.16
N TYR A 22 21.76 -20.11 6.33
CA TYR A 22 21.31 -18.94 5.58
C TYR A 22 20.17 -19.29 4.62
N PHE A 23 20.35 -20.30 3.76
CA PHE A 23 19.29 -20.71 2.83
C PHE A 23 18.07 -21.26 3.56
N GLY A 24 18.25 -21.96 4.70
CA GLY A 24 17.15 -22.43 5.53
C GLY A 24 16.28 -21.28 6.07
N ILE A 25 16.91 -20.25 6.63
CA ILE A 25 16.21 -19.06 7.15
C ILE A 25 15.52 -18.30 6.00
N VAL A 26 16.22 -18.06 4.89
CA VAL A 26 15.65 -17.35 3.73
C VAL A 26 14.47 -18.12 3.15
N PHE A 27 14.59 -19.44 2.98
CA PHE A 27 13.53 -20.28 2.46
C PHE A 27 12.33 -20.34 3.40
N LEU A 28 12.56 -20.43 4.72
CA LEU A 28 11.49 -20.41 5.72
C LEU A 28 10.74 -19.07 5.74
N ILE A 29 11.47 -17.94 5.71
CA ILE A 29 10.87 -16.61 5.62
C ILE A 29 10.09 -16.46 4.30
N THR A 30 10.64 -16.95 3.18
CA THR A 30 10.01 -16.84 1.87
C THR A 30 8.76 -17.71 1.77
N ILE A 31 8.78 -18.94 2.28
CA ILE A 31 7.60 -19.81 2.35
C ILE A 31 6.54 -19.16 3.23
N LEU A 32 6.92 -18.66 4.40
CA LEU A 32 6.00 -18.00 5.31
C LEU A 32 5.39 -16.74 4.67
N ALA A 33 6.20 -15.97 3.92
CA ALA A 33 5.75 -14.82 3.14
C ALA A 33 4.70 -15.19 2.10
N LEU A 34 4.92 -16.31 1.40
CA LEU A 34 4.04 -16.81 0.35
C LEU A 34 2.75 -17.42 0.95
N LEU A 35 2.84 -18.10 2.09
CA LEU A 35 1.71 -18.71 2.79
C LEU A 35 0.80 -17.70 3.50
N ILE A 36 1.36 -16.62 4.07
CA ILE A 36 0.60 -15.56 4.76
C ILE A 36 -0.09 -14.59 3.75
N GLY A 37 0.10 -14.82 2.45
CA GLY A 37 -0.66 -14.16 1.39
C GLY A 37 -0.21 -12.73 1.10
N LYS A 38 -0.79 -12.17 0.03
CA LYS A 38 -0.36 -11.01 -0.79
C LYS A 38 0.14 -9.73 -0.08
N ARG A 39 -0.04 -9.56 1.24
CA ARG A 39 0.49 -8.40 1.99
C ARG A 39 0.50 -8.53 3.52
N GLY A 40 0.10 -9.67 4.09
CA GLY A 40 0.05 -9.85 5.55
C GLY A 40 1.43 -9.79 6.21
N MET A 41 2.48 -10.26 5.52
CA MET A 41 3.84 -10.21 6.04
C MET A 41 4.38 -8.77 6.18
N CYS A 42 3.92 -7.82 5.35
CA CYS A 42 4.32 -6.42 5.48
C CYS A 42 3.72 -5.77 6.74
N HIS A 43 2.52 -6.18 7.16
CA HIS A 43 1.89 -5.68 8.38
C HIS A 43 2.45 -6.40 9.63
N SER A 44 2.66 -7.71 9.55
CA SER A 44 2.95 -8.54 10.74
C SER A 44 4.44 -8.72 11.06
N ILE A 45 5.34 -8.71 10.06
CA ILE A 45 6.79 -8.92 10.27
C ILE A 45 7.57 -7.61 10.23
N CYS A 46 7.08 -6.60 9.51
CA CYS A 46 7.84 -5.38 9.33
C CYS A 46 7.65 -4.46 10.55
N TRP A 47 8.67 -4.40 11.41
CA TRP A 47 8.86 -3.33 12.42
C TRP A 47 8.59 -1.93 11.83
N MET A 48 8.83 -1.71 10.53
CA MET A 48 8.67 -0.38 9.92
C MET A 48 7.22 -0.01 9.64
N ALA A 49 6.32 -1.00 9.53
CA ALA A 49 4.90 -0.76 9.33
C ALA A 49 4.25 0.08 10.43
N PRO A 50 4.42 -0.20 11.75
CA PRO A 50 3.87 0.65 12.79
C PRO A 50 4.44 2.07 12.76
N PHE A 51 5.71 2.26 12.38
CA PHE A 51 6.28 3.59 12.21
C PHE A 51 5.62 4.37 11.05
N MET A 52 5.37 3.73 9.91
CA MET A 52 4.68 4.36 8.78
C MET A 52 3.21 4.65 9.08
N ILE A 53 2.51 3.76 9.79
CA ILE A 53 1.12 3.98 10.23
C ILE A 53 1.06 5.16 11.20
N LEU A 54 1.98 5.22 12.17
CA LEU A 54 2.09 6.33 13.10
C LEU A 54 2.42 7.65 12.38
N GLY A 55 3.35 7.62 11.43
CA GLY A 55 3.68 8.77 10.58
C GLY A 55 2.48 9.25 9.76
N ASN A 56 1.67 8.35 9.21
CA ASN A 56 0.48 8.71 8.45
C ASN A 56 -0.63 9.28 9.36
N LYS A 57 -0.75 8.77 10.59
CA LYS A 57 -1.66 9.32 11.61
C LYS A 57 -1.20 10.70 12.07
N LEU A 58 0.10 10.88 12.31
CA LEU A 58 0.71 12.16 12.70
C LEU A 58 0.59 13.19 11.57
N ARG A 59 0.79 12.78 10.32
CA ARG A 59 0.57 13.61 9.13
C ARG A 59 -0.88 14.08 9.02
N ASN A 60 -1.84 13.17 9.23
CA ASN A 60 -3.25 13.52 9.26
C ASN A 60 -3.56 14.48 10.43
N ALA A 61 -2.93 14.29 11.60
CA ALA A 61 -3.10 15.18 12.75
C ALA A 61 -2.47 16.57 12.54
N LEU A 62 -1.31 16.63 11.87
CA LEU A 62 -0.59 17.85 11.51
C LEU A 62 -1.15 18.55 10.26
N HIS A 63 -2.27 18.08 9.71
CA HIS A 63 -2.96 18.68 8.57
C HIS A 63 -2.08 18.92 7.33
N ILE A 64 -1.12 18.04 7.09
CA ILE A 64 -0.18 18.19 5.99
C ILE A 64 -0.91 17.88 4.66
N PRO A 65 -0.75 18.71 3.61
CA PRO A 65 -1.33 18.44 2.29
C PRO A 65 -0.96 17.04 1.79
N GLY A 66 -1.91 16.42 1.09
CA GLY A 66 -1.72 15.08 0.59
C GLY A 66 -2.48 14.77 -0.67
N LEU A 67 -1.92 13.84 -1.43
CA LEU A 67 -2.61 13.19 -2.53
C LEU A 67 -3.84 12.47 -1.95
N ARG A 68 -5.00 12.66 -2.57
CA ARG A 68 -6.25 11.97 -2.26
C ARG A 68 -7.02 11.66 -3.54
N LEU A 69 -7.92 10.69 -3.45
CA LEU A 69 -8.84 10.35 -4.52
C LEU A 69 -10.20 10.94 -4.19
N GLN A 70 -10.71 11.80 -5.07
CA GLN A 70 -12.03 12.39 -4.98
C GLN A 70 -13.01 11.52 -5.79
N PRO A 71 -14.01 10.90 -5.15
CA PRO A 71 -15.06 10.18 -5.85
C PRO A 71 -16.12 11.15 -6.38
N GLU A 72 -16.61 10.88 -7.58
CA GLU A 72 -17.77 11.53 -8.18
C GLU A 72 -18.85 10.46 -8.45
N PRO A 73 -19.71 10.15 -7.46
CA PRO A 73 -20.67 9.04 -7.58
C PRO A 73 -21.68 9.25 -8.71
N SER A 74 -22.00 10.52 -9.04
CA SER A 74 -22.92 10.88 -10.12
C SER A 74 -22.44 10.41 -11.51
N SER A 75 -21.13 10.34 -11.71
CA SER A 75 -20.50 9.96 -12.97
C SER A 75 -20.16 8.46 -13.04
N CYS A 76 -20.37 7.71 -11.95
CA CYS A 76 -20.02 6.29 -11.86
C CYS A 76 -21.08 5.40 -12.53
N ILE A 77 -20.66 4.67 -13.57
CA ILE A 77 -21.53 3.73 -14.32
C ILE A 77 -21.43 2.28 -13.84
N ASN A 78 -20.82 2.02 -12.68
CA ASN A 78 -20.66 0.67 -12.11
C ASN A 78 -20.00 -0.38 -13.05
N CYS A 79 -19.05 0.06 -13.89
CA CYS A 79 -18.35 -0.81 -14.84
C CYS A 79 -17.33 -1.78 -14.21
N LYS A 80 -16.99 -1.60 -12.92
CA LYS A 80 -16.06 -2.44 -12.12
C LYS A 80 -14.64 -2.59 -12.70
N GLN A 81 -14.23 -1.77 -13.67
CA GLN A 81 -12.87 -1.82 -14.22
C GLN A 81 -11.81 -1.42 -13.19
N CYS A 82 -12.12 -0.44 -12.34
CA CYS A 82 -11.26 -0.01 -11.24
C CYS A 82 -10.90 -1.16 -10.27
N ASN A 83 -11.84 -2.06 -9.97
CA ASN A 83 -11.58 -3.22 -9.09
C ASN A 83 -10.58 -4.20 -9.70
N LYS A 84 -10.66 -4.42 -11.02
CA LYS A 84 -9.77 -5.34 -11.75
C LYS A 84 -8.34 -4.82 -11.82
N LYS A 85 -8.17 -3.50 -11.95
CA LYS A 85 -6.87 -2.85 -12.05
C LYS A 85 -6.25 -2.52 -10.70
N CYS A 86 -7.01 -2.52 -9.62
CA CYS A 86 -6.48 -2.20 -8.30
C CYS A 86 -5.41 -3.23 -7.87
N PRO A 87 -4.15 -2.83 -7.66
CA PRO A 87 -3.08 -3.73 -7.19
C PRO A 87 -3.30 -4.19 -5.75
N MET A 88 -4.26 -3.57 -5.05
CA MET A 88 -4.68 -3.94 -3.70
C MET A 88 -5.91 -4.86 -3.70
N SER A 89 -6.47 -5.18 -4.88
CA SER A 89 -7.69 -5.97 -5.03
C SER A 89 -8.85 -5.44 -4.17
N LEU A 90 -8.92 -4.11 -3.98
CA LEU A 90 -9.99 -3.44 -3.26
C LEU A 90 -11.24 -3.31 -4.14
N ASP A 91 -12.40 -3.26 -3.49
CA ASP A 91 -13.66 -2.94 -4.16
C ASP A 91 -13.83 -1.42 -4.31
N VAL A 92 -13.04 -0.86 -5.22
CA VAL A 92 -13.02 0.57 -5.53
C VAL A 92 -14.38 1.06 -6.05
N ASN A 93 -15.12 0.22 -6.79
CA ASN A 93 -16.43 0.58 -7.30
C ASN A 93 -17.41 0.89 -6.16
N ASN A 94 -17.44 0.06 -5.12
CA ASN A 94 -18.25 0.32 -3.93
C ASN A 94 -17.75 1.54 -3.14
N MET A 95 -16.44 1.79 -3.10
CA MET A 95 -15.88 2.98 -2.47
C MET A 95 -16.34 4.28 -3.16
N VAL A 96 -16.40 4.28 -4.50
CA VAL A 96 -16.88 5.43 -5.28
C VAL A 96 -18.37 5.65 -5.08
N THR A 97 -19.19 4.59 -5.11
CA THR A 97 -20.65 4.71 -4.92
C THR A 97 -21.02 5.11 -3.50
N ALA A 98 -20.24 4.69 -2.50
CA ALA A 98 -20.38 5.14 -1.12
C ALA A 98 -19.90 6.58 -0.88
N GLY A 99 -19.18 7.18 -1.85
CA GLY A 99 -18.58 8.51 -1.70
C GLY A 99 -17.38 8.56 -0.75
N ASP A 100 -16.90 7.41 -0.26
CA ASP A 100 -15.74 7.32 0.62
C ASP A 100 -14.63 6.46 0.01
N MET A 101 -13.56 7.14 -0.41
CA MET A 101 -12.37 6.53 -0.99
C MET A 101 -11.28 6.23 0.05
N ARG A 102 -11.55 6.40 1.35
CA ARG A 102 -10.58 6.15 2.42
C ARG A 102 -10.54 4.66 2.77
N ASN A 103 -9.41 4.03 2.51
CA ASN A 103 -9.14 2.66 2.94
C ASN A 103 -7.70 2.55 3.43
N SER A 104 -7.45 1.83 4.54
CA SER A 104 -6.11 1.63 5.11
C SER A 104 -5.18 0.87 4.17
N GLU A 105 -5.74 0.01 3.33
CA GLU A 105 -5.01 -0.79 2.35
C GLU A 105 -4.78 -0.03 1.04
N CYS A 106 -5.40 1.14 0.86
CA CYS A 106 -5.19 1.96 -0.33
C CYS A 106 -3.83 2.67 -0.26
N ILE A 107 -2.98 2.41 -1.24
CA ILE A 107 -1.67 3.07 -1.40
C ILE A 107 -1.71 4.32 -2.28
N LEU A 108 -2.90 4.76 -2.69
CA LEU A 108 -3.11 5.94 -3.55
C LEU A 108 -2.29 5.89 -4.85
N CYS A 109 -2.20 4.71 -5.47
CA CYS A 109 -1.45 4.51 -6.72
C CYS A 109 -2.05 5.24 -7.94
N GLY A 110 -3.33 5.62 -7.91
CA GLY A 110 -3.98 6.37 -8.99
C GLY A 110 -4.54 5.55 -10.15
N GLU A 111 -4.19 4.27 -10.28
CA GLU A 111 -4.60 3.39 -11.41
C GLU A 111 -6.12 3.35 -11.65
N CYS A 112 -6.93 3.47 -10.59
CA CYS A 112 -8.37 3.48 -10.71
C CYS A 112 -8.92 4.76 -11.35
N ALA A 113 -8.23 5.91 -11.20
CA ALA A 113 -8.56 7.14 -11.91
C ALA A 113 -8.19 7.03 -13.39
N ASP A 114 -7.01 6.47 -13.69
CA ASP A 114 -6.50 6.35 -15.06
C ASP A 114 -7.36 5.45 -15.95
N ILE A 115 -7.88 4.33 -15.41
CA ILE A 115 -8.72 3.40 -16.19
C ILE A 115 -10.19 3.85 -16.27
N CYS A 116 -10.61 4.89 -15.55
CA CYS A 116 -12.02 5.24 -15.46
C CYS A 116 -12.52 5.89 -16.76
N PRO A 117 -13.44 5.27 -17.52
CA PRO A 117 -13.91 5.82 -18.81
C PRO A 117 -14.80 7.07 -18.67
N LYS A 118 -15.27 7.34 -17.45
CA LYS A 118 -16.14 8.49 -17.11
C LYS A 118 -15.46 9.50 -16.19
N SER A 119 -14.17 9.29 -15.88
CA SER A 119 -13.42 10.17 -14.98
C SER A 119 -14.13 10.40 -13.63
N ALA A 120 -14.85 9.38 -13.15
CA ALA A 120 -15.60 9.41 -11.89
C ALA A 120 -14.69 9.39 -10.64
N ILE A 121 -13.38 9.32 -10.83
CA ILE A 121 -12.36 9.28 -9.79
C ILE A 121 -11.28 10.26 -10.23
N ASN A 122 -10.97 11.25 -9.39
CA ASN A 122 -9.95 12.25 -9.67
C ASN A 122 -8.88 12.26 -8.58
N LEU A 123 -7.61 12.40 -8.97
CA LEU A 123 -6.52 12.64 -8.05
C LEU A 123 -6.44 14.13 -7.74
N SER A 124 -6.53 14.48 -6.47
CA SER A 124 -6.44 15.86 -6.01
C SER A 124 -5.41 15.98 -4.90
N PHE A 125 -4.71 17.12 -4.88
CA PHE A 125 -3.73 17.44 -3.84
C PHE A 125 -4.24 18.66 -3.09
N HIS A 126 -4.87 18.43 -1.94
CA HIS A 126 -5.43 19.51 -1.12
C HIS A 126 -4.95 19.38 0.32
N ASN A 127 -4.82 20.53 1.01
CA ASN A 127 -4.77 20.55 2.47
C ASN A 127 -6.01 19.85 2.99
N THR A 128 -5.83 18.99 3.99
CA THR A 128 -6.89 18.32 4.72
C THR A 128 -7.96 19.31 5.14
N LYS A 129 -8.99 19.46 4.31
CA LYS A 129 -10.35 19.54 4.81
C LYS A 129 -10.71 18.07 4.99
N THR A 130 -10.76 17.62 6.24
CA THR A 130 -11.48 16.40 6.57
C THR A 130 -12.76 16.40 5.74
N PRO A 131 -13.04 15.38 4.90
CA PRO A 131 -14.41 15.22 4.43
C PRO A 131 -15.22 14.96 5.69
N THR A 132 -15.93 16.01 6.11
CA THR A 132 -17.06 15.97 7.01
C THR A 132 -17.88 14.78 6.57
N SER A 133 -17.84 13.71 7.38
CA SER A 133 -18.91 12.72 7.40
C SER A 133 -20.20 13.52 7.49
N THR A 134 -20.96 13.47 6.41
CA THR A 134 -22.27 14.07 6.23
C THR A 134 -23.05 14.00 7.53
N GLU A 135 -23.19 15.16 8.17
CA GLU A 135 -24.45 15.74 8.58
C GLU A 135 -25.66 14.88 8.14
N LYS A 136 -26.04 13.92 8.98
CA LYS A 136 -27.43 13.50 9.10
C LYS A 136 -28.03 14.41 10.17
N ILE A 137 -28.68 15.49 9.73
CA ILE A 137 -29.67 16.21 10.53
C ILE A 137 -31.00 15.49 10.32
N GLU A 138 -31.65 15.22 11.45
CA GLU A 138 -33.10 15.14 11.71
C GLU A 138 -34.06 15.16 10.52
#